data_AF-A0A7V6BXJ3-F1
#
_entry.id   AF-A0A7V6BXJ3-F1
#
_cell.length_a   1.000
_cell.length_b   1.000
_cell.length_c   1.000
_cell.angle_alpha   90.00
_cell.angle_beta   90.00
_cell.angle_gamma   90.00
#
_symmetry.space_group_name_H-M   'P 1'
#
loop_
_entity.id
_entity.type
_entity.pdbx_description
1 polymer ?
#
loop_
_entity_poly.entity_id
_entity_poly.type
_entity_poly.pdbx_seq_one_letter_code
_entity_poly.pdbx_strand_id
1 'polypeptide(L)'
;MQQGTNVAAAGAISELVIRVPVEESLLRFITPGEQVAVIINAFARELTGTILRFEPIADPRTKNVFVKIGIPPQEQAAENMSATVYVPTGVERELTVVPRNAVINMQGRDFVFT
;
A
#
# COMPACT_ATOMS: atom_id res chain seq x y z
N MET A 1 -20.78 -12.99 -38.05
CA MET A 1 -19.34 -12.69 -38.03
C MET A 1 -18.98 -12.29 -36.60
N GLN A 2 -18.50 -13.22 -35.78
CA GLN A 2 -18.16 -12.94 -34.38
C GLN A 2 -16.73 -12.38 -34.34
N GLN A 3 -16.62 -11.05 -34.29
CA GLN A 3 -15.33 -10.37 -34.14
C GLN A 3 -14.80 -10.55 -32.71
N GLY A 4 -13.50 -10.83 -32.59
CA GLY A 4 -12.71 -10.56 -31.39
C GLY A 4 -12.42 -11.75 -30.48
N THR A 5 -11.73 -12.79 -30.97
CA THR A 5 -11.05 -13.73 -30.06
C THR A 5 -9.66 -13.16 -29.73
N ASN A 6 -9.39 -12.93 -28.45
CA ASN A 6 -8.10 -12.40 -27.99
C ASN A 6 -7.05 -13.53 -28.05
N VAL A 7 -6.03 -13.39 -28.90
CA VAL A 7 -5.05 -14.47 -29.17
C VAL A 7 -3.79 -14.33 -28.30
N ALA A 8 -3.43 -13.11 -27.90
CA ALA A 8 -2.27 -12.84 -27.05
C ALA A 8 -2.42 -11.50 -26.33
N ALA A 9 -1.83 -11.39 -25.14
CA ALA A 9 -1.65 -10.15 -24.40
C ALA A 9 -0.15 -9.84 -24.32
N ALA A 10 0.21 -8.56 -24.49
CA ALA A 10 1.57 -8.07 -24.32
C ALA A 10 1.58 -6.99 -23.23
N GLY A 11 2.52 -7.10 -22.29
CA GLY A 11 2.73 -6.16 -21.19
C GLY A 11 4.20 -5.76 -21.08
N ALA A 12 4.46 -4.56 -20.56
CA ALA A 12 5.81 -4.10 -20.29
C ALA A 12 6.30 -4.68 -18.94
N ILE A 13 7.53 -5.20 -18.92
CA ILE A 13 8.18 -5.72 -17.70
C ILE A 13 9.07 -4.65 -17.05
N SER A 14 9.34 -3.55 -17.76
CA SER A 14 10.18 -2.44 -17.29
C SER A 14 9.50 -1.57 -16.23
N GLU A 15 8.18 -1.58 -16.15
CA GLU A 15 7.40 -0.83 -15.17
C GLU A 15 6.31 -1.74 -14.62
N LEU A 16 6.53 -2.28 -13.43
CA LEU A 16 5.56 -3.14 -12.77
C LEU A 16 4.65 -2.29 -11.87
N VAL A 17 3.36 -2.61 -11.87
CA VAL A 17 2.35 -1.87 -11.10
C VAL A 17 1.62 -2.82 -10.18
N ILE A 18 1.62 -2.50 -8.89
CA ILE A 18 0.79 -3.16 -7.89
C ILE A 18 -0.52 -2.39 -7.75
N ARG A 19 -1.64 -3.11 -7.75
CA ARG A 19 -2.97 -2.56 -7.48
C ARG A 19 -3.38 -2.95 -6.07
N VAL A 20 -3.49 -1.96 -5.19
CA VAL A 20 -3.85 -2.18 -3.77
C VAL A 20 -5.22 -1.61 -3.50
N PRO A 21 -6.18 -2.40 -3.00
CA PRO A 21 -7.44 -1.86 -2.50
C PRO A 21 -7.20 -1.14 -1.17
N VAL A 22 -7.57 0.13 -1.09
CA VAL A 22 -7.47 0.95 0.12
C VAL A 22 -8.84 1.50 0.48
N GLU A 23 -9.17 1.53 1.76
CA GLU A 23 -10.43 2.09 2.26
C GLU A 23 -10.52 3.60 1.95
N GLU A 24 -11.70 4.07 1.52
CA GLU A 24 -11.87 5.44 1.04
C GLU A 24 -11.49 6.52 2.06
N SER A 25 -11.67 6.29 3.37
CA SER A 25 -11.35 7.29 4.39
C SER A 25 -9.85 7.56 4.52
N LEU A 26 -9.01 6.58 4.15
CA LEU A 26 -7.55 6.65 4.24
C LEU A 26 -6.91 7.41 3.07
N LEU A 27 -7.65 7.67 1.98
CA LEU A 27 -7.13 8.40 0.82
C LEU A 27 -6.60 9.80 1.17
N ARG A 28 -7.09 10.41 2.24
CA ARG A 28 -6.60 11.71 2.74
C ARG A 28 -5.14 11.69 3.18
N PHE A 29 -4.58 10.51 3.45
CA PHE A 29 -3.19 10.32 3.88
C PHE A 29 -2.30 9.82 2.75
N ILE A 30 -2.86 9.59 1.55
CA ILE A 30 -2.13 9.07 0.41
C ILE A 30 -1.77 10.22 -0.52
N THR A 31 -0.46 10.41 -0.74
CA THR A 31 0.05 11.44 -1.65
C THR A 31 0.73 10.77 -2.86
N PRO A 32 0.31 11.07 -4.10
CA PRO A 32 1.07 10.65 -5.29
C PRO A 32 2.53 11.13 -5.23
N GLY A 33 3.46 10.26 -5.59
CA GLY A 33 4.90 10.49 -5.50
C GLY A 33 5.53 10.02 -4.18
N GLU A 34 4.72 9.70 -3.17
CA GLU A 34 5.21 9.18 -1.89
C GLU A 34 5.80 7.77 -2.03
N GLN A 35 6.84 7.50 -1.24
CA GLN A 35 7.50 6.21 -1.19
C GLN A 35 6.87 5.33 -0.10
N VAL A 36 6.57 4.08 -0.44
CA VAL A 36 5.96 3.12 0.48
C VAL A 36 6.75 1.82 0.50
N ALA A 37 6.79 1.17 1.65
CA ALA A 37 7.40 -0.15 1.79
C ALA A 37 6.49 -1.21 1.15
N VAL A 38 7.09 -2.08 0.34
CA VAL A 38 6.42 -3.15 -0.38
C VAL A 38 7.18 -4.45 -0.15
N ILE A 39 6.43 -5.54 0.08
CA ILE A 39 6.97 -6.89 0.19
C ILE A 39 6.37 -7.75 -0.91
N ILE A 40 7.20 -8.32 -1.78
CA ILE A 40 6.75 -9.35 -2.72
C ILE A 40 6.69 -10.68 -1.98
N ASN A 41 5.48 -11.16 -1.73
CA ASN A 41 5.24 -12.26 -0.78
C ASN A 41 5.90 -13.58 -1.21
N ALA A 42 5.96 -13.87 -2.53
CA ALA A 42 6.51 -15.13 -3.02
C ALA A 42 8.01 -15.31 -2.72
N PHE A 43 8.74 -14.21 -2.53
CA PHE A 43 10.20 -14.22 -2.31
C PHE A 43 10.60 -13.57 -0.99
N ALA A 44 9.64 -13.13 -0.17
CA ALA A 44 9.87 -12.31 1.03
C ALA A 44 10.82 -11.13 0.76
N ARG A 45 10.71 -10.52 -0.42
CA ARG A 45 11.60 -9.45 -0.87
C ARG A 45 11.01 -8.10 -0.53
N GLU A 46 11.73 -7.33 0.25
CA GLU A 46 11.40 -5.93 0.56
C GLU A 46 11.93 -5.00 -0.53
N LEU A 47 11.12 -4.02 -0.90
CA LEU A 47 11.46 -2.98 -1.87
C LEU A 47 10.65 -1.72 -1.59
N THR A 48 11.13 -0.61 -2.16
CA THR A 48 10.40 0.66 -2.12
C THR A 48 9.57 0.81 -3.38
N GLY A 49 8.27 1.04 -3.20
CA GLY A 49 7.35 1.41 -4.27
C GLY A 49 7.05 2.91 -4.24
N THR A 50 6.57 3.44 -5.36
CA THR A 50 6.12 4.84 -5.47
C THR A 50 4.63 4.86 -5.76
N ILE A 51 3.87 5.64 -4.98
CA ILE A 51 2.44 5.84 -5.24
C ILE A 51 2.28 6.65 -6.54
N LEU A 52 1.71 6.04 -7.57
CA LEU A 52 1.53 6.70 -8.85
C LEU A 52 0.25 7.54 -8.86
N ARG A 53 -0.88 6.90 -8.54
CA ARG A 53 -2.23 7.48 -8.52
C ARG A 53 -3.23 6.49 -7.96
N PHE A 54 -4.41 6.97 -7.58
CA PHE A 54 -5.56 6.12 -7.29
C PHE A 54 -6.62 6.23 -8.39
N GLU A 55 -7.45 5.20 -8.52
CA GLU A 55 -8.59 5.20 -9.45
C GLU A 55 -9.70 6.12 -8.89
N PRO A 56 -10.31 7.01 -9.69
CA PRO A 56 -11.32 7.95 -9.20
C PRO A 56 -12.69 7.29 -8.96
N ILE A 57 -12.72 5.97 -8.77
CA ILE A 57 -13.94 5.16 -8.65
C ILE A 57 -13.75 4.25 -7.43
N ALA A 58 -14.65 4.37 -6.45
CA ALA A 58 -14.73 3.45 -5.32
C ALA A 58 -15.68 2.29 -5.65
N ASP A 59 -15.34 1.09 -5.19
CA ASP A 59 -16.26 -0.05 -5.22
C ASP A 59 -17.41 0.23 -4.23
N PRO A 60 -18.68 0.29 -4.68
CA PRO A 60 -19.80 0.63 -3.82
C PRO A 60 -20.09 -0.42 -2.74
N ARG A 61 -19.65 -1.67 -2.94
CA ARG A 61 -19.84 -2.80 -2.02
C ARG A 61 -18.77 -2.83 -0.94
N THR A 62 -17.50 -2.57 -1.29
CA THR A 62 -16.39 -2.67 -0.35
C THR A 62 -15.88 -1.33 0.18
N LYS A 63 -16.33 -0.21 -0.39
CA LYS A 63 -15.84 1.16 -0.08
C LYS A 63 -14.33 1.31 -0.26
N ASN A 64 -13.75 0.50 -1.14
CA ASN A 64 -12.33 0.55 -1.45
C ASN A 64 -12.10 1.28 -2.76
N VAL A 65 -10.98 1.96 -2.83
CA VAL A 65 -10.41 2.57 -4.02
C VAL A 65 -9.09 1.89 -4.34
N PHE A 66 -8.85 1.59 -5.61
CA PHE A 66 -7.57 1.01 -6.03
C PHE A 66 -6.48 2.08 -6.15
N VAL A 67 -5.42 1.91 -5.38
CA VAL A 67 -4.18 2.69 -5.47
C VAL A 67 -3.18 1.93 -6.33
N LYS A 68 -2.55 2.62 -7.28
CA LYS A 68 -1.50 2.10 -8.14
C LYS A 68 -0.14 2.47 -7.58
N ILE A 69 0.70 1.46 -7.38
CA ILE A 69 2.05 1.62 -6.86
C ILE A 69 3.02 1.09 -7.91
N GLY A 70 3.91 1.95 -8.38
CA GLY A 70 4.99 1.58 -9.28
C GLY A 70 6.11 0.95 -8.47
N ILE A 71 6.69 -0.13 -9.00
CA ILE A 71 7.86 -0.78 -8.41
C ILE A 71 8.93 -0.94 -9.49
N PRO A 72 10.23 -0.96 -9.11
CA PRO A 72 11.31 -1.21 -10.06
C PRO A 72 11.16 -2.59 -10.73
N PRO A 73 11.72 -2.77 -11.94
CA PRO A 73 11.75 -4.06 -12.63
C PRO A 73 12.24 -5.19 -11.73
N GLN A 74 11.62 -6.36 -11.86
CA GLN A 74 12.03 -7.55 -11.12
C GLN A 74 12.41 -8.64 -12.13
N GLU A 75 13.59 -9.25 -11.94
CA GLU A 75 14.03 -10.37 -12.78
C GLU A 75 13.08 -11.59 -12.72
N GLN A 76 12.42 -11.77 -11.58
CA GLN A 76 11.49 -12.86 -11.30
C GLN A 76 10.17 -12.28 -10.78
N ALA A 77 9.36 -11.73 -11.67
CA ALA A 77 7.98 -11.37 -11.37
C ALA A 77 7.04 -11.95 -12.41
N ALA A 78 5.92 -12.48 -11.93
CA ALA A 78 4.80 -12.92 -12.74
C ALA A 78 3.62 -11.99 -12.51
N GLU A 79 2.77 -11.83 -13.53
CA GLU A 79 1.50 -11.13 -13.37
C GLU A 79 0.64 -11.82 -12.30
N ASN A 80 -0.18 -11.04 -11.60
CA ASN A 80 -1.09 -11.50 -10.54
C ASN A 80 -0.43 -12.07 -9.28
N MET A 81 0.87 -11.84 -9.09
CA MET A 81 1.52 -12.10 -7.80
C MET A 81 0.96 -11.21 -6.69
N SER A 82 0.95 -11.74 -5.47
CA SER A 82 0.57 -10.99 -4.27
C SER A 82 1.75 -10.21 -3.70
N ALA A 83 1.46 -8.99 -3.25
CA ALA A 83 2.39 -8.15 -2.52
C ALA A 83 1.71 -7.56 -1.29
N THR A 84 2.49 -7.33 -0.24
CA THR A 84 2.06 -6.60 0.96
C THR A 84 2.57 -5.18 0.85
N VAL A 85 1.71 -4.18 1.05
CA VAL A 85 2.08 -2.77 0.95
C VAL A 85 1.70 -2.07 2.25
N TYR A 86 2.64 -1.30 2.78
CA TYR A 86 2.42 -0.46 3.95
C TYR A 86 2.02 0.94 3.49
N VAL A 87 0.71 1.19 3.45
CA VAL A 87 0.16 2.49 3.08
C VAL A 87 0.00 3.39 4.31
N PRO A 88 0.20 4.71 4.18
CA PRO A 88 -0.04 5.65 5.28
C PRO A 88 -1.51 5.65 5.70
N THR A 89 -1.76 5.61 7.01
CA THR A 89 -3.10 5.69 7.60
C THR A 89 -3.30 6.91 8.49
N GLY A 90 -2.32 7.83 8.49
CA GLY A 90 -2.30 9.00 9.34
C GLY A 90 -1.23 9.99 8.87
N VAL A 91 -1.22 11.17 9.49
CA VAL A 91 -0.17 12.16 9.26
C VAL A 91 1.09 11.72 9.99
N GLU A 92 2.25 11.82 9.35
CA GLU A 92 3.54 11.62 9.99
C GLU A 92 3.71 12.63 11.15
N ARG A 93 4.07 12.13 12.32
CA ARG A 93 4.24 12.95 13.54
C ARG A 93 5.46 12.47 14.29
N GLU A 94 6.26 13.42 14.73
CA GLU A 94 7.32 13.16 15.69
C GLU A 94 6.69 13.03 17.09
N LEU A 95 6.79 11.84 17.68
CA LEU A 95 6.20 11.51 18.97
C LEU A 95 7.25 10.84 19.86
N THR A 96 7.17 11.08 21.16
CA THR A 96 7.94 10.31 22.14
C THR A 96 7.36 8.91 22.26
N VAL A 97 8.15 7.91 21.85
CA VAL A 97 7.77 6.50 21.97
C VAL A 97 8.23 5.97 23.33
N VAL A 98 7.27 5.51 24.13
CA VAL A 98 7.52 4.85 25.42
C VAL A 98 7.05 3.41 25.36
N PRO A 99 7.70 2.46 26.08
CA PRO A 99 7.22 1.10 26.19
C PRO A 99 5.79 1.06 26.73
N ARG A 100 4.95 0.16 26.20
CA ARG A 100 3.55 0.03 26.64
C ARG A 100 3.42 -0.24 28.14
N ASN A 101 4.37 -0.96 28.73
CA ASN A 101 4.41 -1.27 30.17
C ASN A 101 5.00 -0.14 31.03
N ALA A 102 5.54 0.94 30.44
CA ALA A 102 6.02 2.10 31.17
C ALA A 102 4.90 3.11 31.50
N VAL A 103 3.74 2.98 30.83
CA VAL A 103 2.57 3.83 31.07
C VAL A 103 1.72 3.23 32.19
N ILE A 104 1.57 3.97 33.28
CA ILE A 104 0.75 3.58 34.44
C ILE A 104 -0.43 4.55 34.53
N ASN A 105 -1.65 4.02 34.55
CA ASN A 105 -2.85 4.81 34.82
C ASN A 105 -3.06 4.92 36.33
N MET A 106 -3.02 6.14 36.87
CA MET A 106 -3.28 6.41 38.27
C MET A 106 -4.33 7.51 38.40
N GLN A 107 -5.49 7.17 38.99
CA GLN A 107 -6.64 8.07 39.14
C GLN A 107 -7.09 8.71 37.81
N GLY A 108 -7.12 7.92 36.72
CA GLY A 108 -7.59 8.38 35.41
C GLY A 108 -6.59 9.24 34.63
N ARG A 109 -5.34 9.36 35.10
CA ARG A 109 -4.25 10.03 34.40
C ARG A 109 -3.13 9.05 34.10
N ASP A 110 -2.55 9.16 32.91
CA ASP A 110 -1.43 8.33 32.47
C ASP A 110 -0.10 8.97 32.87
N PHE A 111 0.79 8.17 33.46
CA PHE A 111 2.12 8.59 33.90
C PHE A 111 3.20 7.66 33.34
N VAL A 112 4.38 8.20 33.07
CA VAL A 112 5.59 7.44 32.76
C VAL A 112 6.67 7.88 33.74
N PHE A 113 7.34 6.90 34.36
CA PHE A 113 8.48 7.15 35.24
C PHE A 113 9.76 7.00 34.40
N THR A 114 10.42 8.13 34.13
CA THR A 114 11.72 8.19 33.46
C THR A 114 12.85 8.24 34.46
#